data_AF-A0A2G9TD81-F1
#
_entry.id   AF-A0A2G9TD81-F1
#
_cell.length_a   1.000
_cell.length_b   1.000
_cell.length_c   1.000
_cell.angle_alpha   90.00
_cell.angle_beta   90.00
_cell.angle_gamma   90.00
#
_symmetry.space_group_name_H-M   'P 1'
#
loop_
_entity.id
_entity.type
_entity.pdbx_description
1 polymer ?
#
loop_
_entity_poly.entity_id
_entity_poly.type
_entity_poly.pdbx_seq_one_letter_code
_entity_poly.pdbx_strand_id
1 'polypeptide(L)' 'MYVKRFESVTPIRPFLACCVFSNLDLTGENFKKFINIQTKLHASSLCANREIAAIGTHELKSFNPPLKYLALPRDELH' A
#
# COMPACT_ATOMS: atom_id res chain seq x y z
N MET A 1 4.44 -13.32 -5.08
CA MET A 1 5.03 -11.99 -4.81
C MET A 1 5.40 -11.95 -3.34
N TYR A 2 6.65 -11.63 -2.99
CA TYR A 2 7.05 -11.48 -1.59
C TYR A 2 7.67 -10.09 -1.37
N VAL A 3 7.44 -9.53 -0.19
CA VAL A 3 7.98 -8.23 0.21
C VAL A 3 8.95 -8.47 1.36
N LYS A 4 10.19 -8.00 1.20
CA LYS A 4 11.20 -8.07 2.25
C LYS A 4 11.09 -6.85 3.16
N ARG A 5 10.77 -7.06 4.44
CA ARG A 5 10.79 -6.03 5.48
C ARG A 5 12.22 -5.82 5.99
N PHE A 6 12.60 -4.56 6.22
CA PHE A 6 13.88 -4.17 6.80
C PHE A 6 13.69 -3.53 8.18
N GLU A 7 14.65 -3.71 9.08
CA GLU A 7 14.58 -3.17 10.46
C GLU A 7 14.49 -1.65 10.53
N SER A 8 14.95 -0.94 9.49
CA SER A 8 14.80 0.51 9.35
C SER A 8 13.35 0.99 9.55
N VAL A 9 12.35 0.16 9.23
CA VAL A 9 10.94 0.54 9.30
C VAL A 9 10.30 0.27 10.67
N THR A 10 10.94 -0.52 11.52
CA THR A 10 10.44 -0.91 12.86
C THR A 10 10.01 0.28 13.73
N PRO A 11 10.79 1.37 13.85
CA PRO A 11 10.41 2.48 14.73
C PRO A 11 9.33 3.40 14.14
N ILE A 12 9.00 3.29 12.85
CA ILE A 12 8.10 4.23 12.15
C ILE A 12 6.76 3.56 11.81
N ARG A 13 6.81 2.42 11.13
CA ARG A 13 5.62 1.66 10.72
C ARG A 13 6.00 0.18 10.58
N PRO A 14 6.00 -0.59 11.68
CA PRO A 14 6.65 -1.90 11.72
C PRO A 14 5.97 -2.98 10.88
N PHE A 15 4.68 -2.85 10.57
CA PHE A 15 3.91 -3.92 9.94
C PHE A 15 3.52 -3.58 8.50
N LEU A 16 3.49 -4.61 7.66
CA LEU A 16 3.01 -4.55 6.28
C LEU A 16 2.24 -5.83 5.96
N ALA A 17 1.08 -5.68 5.33
CA ALA A 17 0.35 -6.75 4.68
C ALA A 17 0.08 -6.36 3.22
N CYS A 18 0.13 -7.34 2.31
CA CYS A 18 -0.19 -7.14 0.91
C CYS A 18 -0.93 -8.36 0.36
N CYS A 19 -1.81 -8.13 -0.61
CA CYS A 19 -2.48 -9.17 -1.37
C CYS A 19 -2.49 -8.81 -2.85
N VAL A 20 -2.65 -9.82 -3.71
CA VAL A 20 -2.75 -9.64 -5.16
C VAL A 20 -4.14 -10.11 -5.59
N PHE A 21 -4.89 -9.21 -6.21
CA PHE A 21 -6.16 -9.55 -6.84
C PHE A 21 -5.91 -9.80 -8.33
N SER A 22 -6.28 -10.99 -8.80
CA SER A 22 -6.23 -11.36 -10.22
C SER A 22 -7.64 -11.26 -10.83
N ASN A 23 -7.73 -11.04 -12.14
CA ASN A 23 -8.98 -11.02 -12.90
C ASN A 23 -9.99 -9.95 -12.44
N LEU A 24 -9.52 -8.76 -12.05
CA LEU A 24 -10.38 -7.61 -11.76
C LEU A 24 -10.47 -6.67 -12.97
N ASP A 25 -11.69 -6.23 -13.28
CA ASP A 25 -11.92 -5.11 -14.19
C ASP A 25 -11.97 -3.80 -13.39
N LEU A 26 -10.84 -3.09 -13.37
CA LEU A 26 -10.70 -1.75 -12.79
C LEU A 26 -10.70 -0.67 -13.87
N THR A 27 -11.47 -0.83 -14.95
CA THR A 27 -11.63 0.23 -15.97
C THR A 27 -12.77 1.19 -15.62
N GLY A 28 -12.70 2.42 -16.15
CA GLY A 28 -13.79 3.40 -16.08
C GLY A 28 -14.33 3.68 -14.67
N GLU A 29 -15.63 3.47 -14.47
CA GLU A 29 -16.30 3.72 -13.18
C GLU A 29 -15.90 2.74 -12.08
N ASN A 30 -15.53 1.51 -12.42
CA ASN A 30 -15.15 0.51 -11.43
C ASN A 30 -13.89 0.94 -10.67
N PHE A 31 -12.95 1.59 -11.35
CA PHE A 31 -11.79 2.22 -10.70
C PHE A 31 -12.20 3.29 -9.70
N LYS A 32 -13.12 4.20 -10.09
CA LYS A 32 -13.61 5.27 -9.20
C LYS A 32 -14.28 4.70 -7.96
N LYS A 33 -15.12 3.66 -8.13
CA LYS A 33 -15.76 2.95 -7.02
C LYS A 33 -14.73 2.32 -6.09
N PHE A 34 -13.72 1.66 -6.66
CA PHE A 34 -12.64 1.03 -5.90
C PHE A 34 -11.85 2.05 -5.06
N ILE A 35 -11.41 3.16 -5.66
CA ILE A 35 -10.69 4.23 -4.94
C ILE A 35 -11.57 4.90 -3.87
N ASN A 36 -12.88 5.03 -4.13
CA ASN A 36 -13.82 5.54 -3.12
C ASN A 36 -13.91 4.62 -1.90
N ILE A 37 -13.93 3.29 -2.10
CA ILE A 37 -13.90 2.32 -0.99
C ILE A 37 -12.61 2.48 -0.18
N GLN A 38 -11.46 2.54 -0.84
CA GLN A 38 -10.16 2.77 -0.18
C GLN A 38 -10.17 4.08 0.64
N THR A 39 -10.75 5.15 0.09
CA THR A 39 -10.86 6.46 0.77
C THR A 39 -11.77 6.40 1.99
N LYS A 40 -12.90 5.71 1.90
CA LYS A 40 -13.80 5.49 3.04
C LYS A 40 -13.14 4.65 4.14
N LEU A 41 -12.39 3.61 3.77
CA LEU A 41 -11.62 2.82 4.73
C LEU A 41 -10.57 3.68 5.45
N HIS A 42 -9.85 4.53 4.72
CA HIS A 42 -8.93 5.50 5.32
C HIS A 42 -9.60 6.43 6.32
N ALA A 43 -10.80 6.94 6.03
CA ALA A 43 -11.54 7.82 6.92
C ALA A 43 -12.18 7.09 8.12
N SER A 44 -12.33 5.77 8.04
CA SER A 44 -12.92 4.96 9.12
C SER A 44 -11.97 4.78 10.31
N SER A 45 -12.52 4.32 11.43
CA SER A 45 -11.74 3.97 12.63
C SER A 45 -10.69 2.89 12.39
N LEU A 46 -10.81 2.07 11.33
CA LEU A 46 -9.85 1.03 10.98
C LEU A 46 -8.49 1.58 10.52
N CYS A 47 -8.48 2.77 9.90
CA CYS A 47 -7.27 3.41 9.43
C CYS A 47 -7.00 4.75 10.11
N ALA A 48 -7.97 5.30 10.85
CA ALA A 48 -7.89 6.56 11.59
C ALA A 48 -7.23 7.67 10.75
N ASN A 49 -7.81 8.00 9.59
CA ASN A 49 -7.26 8.98 8.65
C ASN A 49 -5.81 8.70 8.21
N ARG A 50 -5.46 7.41 8.09
CA ARG A 50 -4.13 6.87 7.74
C ARG A 50 -3.11 6.86 8.87
N GLU A 51 -3.47 7.29 10.07
CA GLU A 51 -2.59 7.33 11.23
C GLU A 51 -2.15 5.90 11.64
N ILE A 52 -3.12 4.99 11.81
CA ILE A 52 -2.83 3.61 12.25
C ILE A 52 -2.56 2.65 11.09
N ALA A 53 -3.20 2.84 9.93
CA ALA A 53 -3.03 1.98 8.76
C ALA A 53 -3.26 2.76 7.47
N ALA A 54 -2.49 2.46 6.43
CA ALA A 54 -2.65 3.05 5.11
C ALA A 54 -2.68 1.94 4.06
N ILE A 55 -3.60 2.08 3.11
CA ILE A 55 -3.82 1.14 2.02
C ILE A 55 -3.30 1.80 0.74
N GLY A 56 -2.44 1.09 0.02
CA GLY A 56 -1.97 1.47 -1.31
C GLY A 56 -2.47 0.47 -2.36
N THR A 57 -2.81 0.98 -3.53
CA THR A 57 -3.26 0.18 -4.67
C THR A 57 -2.31 0.43 -5.83
N HIS A 58 -1.77 -0.65 -6.40
CA HIS A 58 -0.75 -0.58 -7.42
C HIS A 58 -1.01 -1.63 -8.49
N GLU A 59 -0.64 -1.33 -9.72
CA GLU A 59 -0.68 -2.29 -10.80
C GLU A 59 0.49 -3.27 -10.68
N LEU A 60 0.20 -4.57 -10.65
CA LEU A 60 1.23 -5.60 -10.43
C LEU A 60 2.33 -5.59 -11.49
N LYS A 61 1.99 -5.30 -12.75
CA LYS A 61 2.95 -5.30 -13.87
C LYS A 61 4.00 -4.20 -13.77
N SER A 62 3.76 -3.18 -12.94
CA SER A 62 4.69 -2.07 -12.72
C SER A 62 5.77 -2.38 -11.68
N PHE A 63 5.71 -3.55 -11.03
CA PHE A 63 6.66 -3.94 -10.00
C PHE A 63 7.70 -4.95 -10.50
N ASN A 64 8.95 -4.71 -10.10
CA ASN A 64 10.04 -5.67 -10.25
C ASN A 64 10.33 -6.33 -8.89
N PRO A 65 9.95 -7.60 -8.69
CA PRO A 65 10.21 -8.29 -7.43
C PRO A 65 11.70 -8.62 -7.24
N PRO A 66 12.19 -8.75 -5.99
CA PRO A 66 11.43 -8.63 -4.75
C PRO A 66 11.21 -7.18 -4.31
N LEU A 67 10.02 -6.88 -3.82
CA LEU A 67 9.74 -5.58 -3.22
C LEU A 67 10.41 -5.45 -1.86
N LYS A 68 10.78 -4.23 -1.50
CA LYS A 68 11.39 -3.91 -0.21
C LYS A 68 10.48 -2.95 0.55
N TYR A 69 10.22 -3.26 1.82
CA TYR A 69 9.57 -2.35 2.75
C TYR A 69 10.59 -1.85 3.76
N LEU A 70 10.99 -0.59 3.61
CA LEU A 70 12.03 0.05 4.38
C LEU A 70 11.68 1.51 4.64
N ALA A 71 12.42 2.14 5.56
CA ALA A 71 12.41 3.58 5.74
C ALA A 71 13.77 4.11 5.29
N LEU A 72 13.77 5.22 4.55
CA LEU A 72 14.97 5.88 4.07
C LEU A 72 15.05 7.31 4.63
N PRO A 73 16.26 7.83 4.87
CA PRO A 73 16.47 9.26 5.08
C PRO A 73 15.92 10.08 3.91
N ARG A 74 15.53 11.32 4.19
CA ARG A 74 14.95 12.22 3.18
C ARG A 74 15.85 12.39 1.96
N ASP A 75 17.15 12.48 2.16
CA ASP A 75 18.13 12.75 1.11
C ASP A 75 18.40 11.53 0.21
N GLU A 76 17.91 10.35 0.60
CA GLU A 76 18.00 9.09 -0.16
C GLU A 76 16.69 8.73 -0.88
N LEU A 77 15.64 9.56 -0.74
CA LEU A 77 14.38 9.38 -1.49
C LEU A 77 14.55 9.89 -2.92
N HIS A 78 14.36 9.00 -3.89
CA HIS A 78 14.42 9.28 -5.34
C HIS A 78 13.16 9.98 -5.86
#